data_AF-A0A674AE85-F1
#
_entry.id   AF-A0A674AE85-F1
#
_cell.length_a   1.000
_cell.length_b   1.000
_cell.length_c   1.000
_cell.angle_alpha   90.00
_cell.angle_beta   90.00
_cell.angle_gamma   90.00
#
_symmetry.space_group_name_H-M   'P 1'
#
loop_
_entity.id
_entity.type
_entity.pdbx_description
1 polymer ?
#
loop_
_entity_poly.entity_id
_entity_poly.type
_entity_poly.pdbx_seq_one_letter_code
_entity_poly.pdbx_strand_id
1 'polypeptide(L)'
;MDYLDTMHQHYYPNENVNTDSKTILYYGLHNQGATCYLNSVLQVFFMTKGFREAVESQEQDNVEQNTFDLQLKCLFETLKKKQAHTKDVTSKLGIEKVFEQGDAAEYFEKILSKVNPDVSKIFQGHLKHTATCSISNRHVNSDEVGPFWTVPLSMEDNNYYYSVRDGFENFFKSSTVSGDNQMYCDYCDGKTDAILACKIVHPPEILTLLLKRFEFDYNRMSYVKIESCVEVPHTLQTKDCDYELYAVVDHVGSLRGGHYTAKIKSYQNHNWYVFDDTYVRQPNPQSISHMNNERSQSVYLLMYKKSHAPDELREEEMKKKEEELKCMEEEWKKIEEELRILNEEWKKMKEELKRIINVESRRRALKLERIYVEFKTCVDNNGRAVDDIPQQLMTTRETMKMIEEEEKRINGVGRV
;
A
#
# COMPACT_ATOMS: atom_id res chain seq x y z
N MET A 1 28.56 5.65 -4.04
CA MET A 1 27.56 4.89 -4.80
C MET A 1 27.91 3.44 -4.49
N ASP A 2 27.17 2.79 -3.58
CA ASP A 2 27.34 1.37 -3.15
C ASP A 2 27.80 1.14 -1.69
N TYR A 3 27.10 1.74 -0.75
CA TYR A 3 26.99 1.20 0.63
C TYR A 3 25.51 1.05 1.03
N LEU A 4 24.64 1.91 0.49
CA LEU A 4 23.18 1.82 0.58
C LEU A 4 22.61 0.65 -0.27
N ASP A 5 23.14 0.42 -1.48
CA ASP A 5 22.69 -0.68 -2.35
C ASP A 5 23.00 -2.08 -1.78
N THR A 6 24.12 -2.21 -1.07
CA THR A 6 24.54 -3.48 -0.45
C THR A 6 23.67 -3.84 0.76
N MET A 7 23.16 -2.85 1.49
CA MET A 7 22.19 -3.06 2.59
C MET A 7 20.79 -3.44 2.06
N HIS A 8 20.39 -2.90 0.90
CA HIS A 8 19.12 -3.22 0.25
C HIS A 8 19.01 -4.71 -0.16
N GLN A 9 20.10 -5.28 -0.69
CA GLN A 9 20.12 -6.66 -1.20
C GLN A 9 20.13 -7.74 -0.11
N HIS A 10 20.55 -7.43 1.12
CA HIS A 10 20.62 -8.42 2.20
C HIS A 10 19.31 -8.60 2.99
N TYR A 11 18.36 -7.66 2.89
CA TYR A 11 17.06 -7.77 3.57
C TYR A 11 15.88 -8.09 2.65
N TYR A 12 16.02 -7.87 1.34
CA TYR A 12 15.02 -8.25 0.35
C TYR A 12 15.72 -8.99 -0.81
N PRO A 13 15.70 -10.34 -0.86
CA PRO A 13 16.20 -11.05 -2.03
C PRO A 13 15.40 -10.60 -3.25
N ASN A 14 16.09 -10.37 -4.38
CA ASN A 14 15.53 -9.95 -5.67
C ASN A 14 14.28 -10.78 -6.03
N GLU A 15 13.09 -10.30 -5.67
CA GLU A 15 11.85 -10.80 -6.20
C GLU A 15 11.67 -10.17 -7.58
N ASN A 16 11.72 -11.02 -8.61
CA ASN A 16 11.50 -10.65 -10.00
C ASN A 16 10.28 -9.71 -10.10
N VAL A 17 10.54 -8.47 -10.50
CA VAL A 17 9.50 -7.49 -10.81
C VAL A 17 8.77 -8.01 -12.03
N ASN A 18 7.67 -8.73 -11.80
CA ASN A 18 6.72 -9.06 -12.85
C ASN A 18 6.03 -7.75 -13.24
N THR A 19 6.58 -7.07 -14.25
CA THR A 19 6.02 -5.85 -14.85
C THR A 19 4.82 -6.21 -15.72
N ASP A 20 3.78 -6.78 -15.13
CA ASP A 20 2.44 -6.64 -15.67
C ASP A 20 1.94 -5.25 -15.28
N SER A 21 1.41 -4.51 -16.24
CA SER A 21 0.97 -3.12 -16.13
C SER A 21 -0.06 -2.90 -15.01
N LYS A 22 0.40 -2.80 -13.76
CA LYS A 22 -0.41 -2.37 -12.63
C LYS A 22 -0.56 -0.86 -12.70
N THR A 23 -1.80 -0.39 -12.77
CA THR A 23 -2.17 1.00 -12.57
C THR A 23 -1.51 1.48 -11.27
N ILE A 24 -0.58 2.44 -11.36
CA ILE A 24 0.11 2.99 -10.20
C ILE A 24 -0.94 3.71 -9.34
N LEU A 25 -1.24 3.17 -8.17
CA LEU A 25 -2.28 3.72 -7.30
C LEU A 25 -1.76 4.86 -6.41
N TYR A 26 -0.50 4.76 -5.97
CA TYR A 26 0.14 5.72 -5.08
C TYR A 26 1.53 6.08 -5.57
N TYR A 27 1.93 7.33 -5.36
CA TYR A 27 3.22 7.85 -5.77
C TYR A 27 4.15 8.11 -4.58
N GLY A 28 5.45 7.94 -4.81
CA GLY A 28 6.49 8.16 -3.82
C GLY A 28 6.98 9.62 -3.75
N LEU A 29 7.90 9.88 -2.81
CA LEU A 29 8.55 11.16 -2.60
C LEU A 29 10.05 11.09 -2.93
N HIS A 30 10.55 12.10 -3.64
CA HIS A 30 11.98 12.19 -3.93
C HIS A 30 12.78 12.45 -2.65
N ASN A 31 13.77 11.59 -2.39
CA ASN A 31 14.76 11.83 -1.36
C ASN A 31 15.72 12.95 -1.79
N GLN A 32 15.84 14.00 -0.97
CA GLN A 32 16.71 15.14 -1.26
C GLN A 32 18.17 14.88 -0.86
N GLY A 33 18.43 13.77 -0.16
CA GLY A 33 19.74 13.37 0.34
C GLY A 33 19.59 12.30 1.41
N ALA A 34 19.33 12.75 2.64
CA ALA A 34 19.09 11.92 3.82
C ALA A 34 17.72 12.21 4.46
N THR A 35 16.71 12.52 3.64
CA THR A 35 15.38 13.01 4.10
C THR A 35 14.32 11.91 4.18
N CYS A 36 14.71 10.63 4.23
CA CYS A 36 13.77 9.50 4.29
C CYS A 36 12.88 9.52 5.55
N TYR A 37 13.38 10.07 6.67
CA TYR A 37 12.59 10.31 7.89
C TYR A 37 11.37 11.19 7.59
N LEU A 38 11.58 12.27 6.84
CA LEU A 38 10.54 13.22 6.47
C LEU A 38 9.60 12.62 5.42
N ASN A 39 10.14 11.91 4.42
CA ASN A 39 9.34 11.27 3.39
C ASN A 39 8.37 10.24 4.00
N SER A 40 8.84 9.42 4.94
CA SER A 40 8.01 8.43 5.64
C SER A 40 6.86 9.10 6.41
N VAL A 41 7.17 10.17 7.15
CA VAL A 41 6.18 10.96 7.91
C VAL A 41 5.16 11.63 6.99
N LEU A 42 5.60 12.25 5.90
CA LEU A 42 4.72 12.92 4.93
C LEU A 42 3.80 11.92 4.22
N GLN A 43 4.27 10.71 3.93
CA GLN A 43 3.43 9.64 3.39
C GLN A 43 2.37 9.19 4.39
N VAL A 44 2.70 9.07 5.69
CA VAL A 44 1.70 8.78 6.74
C VAL A 44 0.63 9.87 6.79
N PHE A 45 1.02 11.15 6.78
CA PHE A 45 0.07 12.26 6.77
C PHE A 45 -0.80 12.27 5.51
N PHE A 46 -0.21 12.08 4.32
CA PHE A 46 -0.94 12.02 3.07
C PHE A 46 -1.95 10.86 3.02
N MET A 47 -1.55 9.69 3.52
CA MET A 47 -2.40 8.49 3.51
C MET A 47 -3.46 8.50 4.61
N THR A 48 -3.31 9.33 5.65
CA THR A 48 -4.32 9.55 6.70
C THR A 48 -5.44 10.42 6.16
N LYS A 49 -6.53 9.80 5.70
CA LYS A 49 -7.67 10.46 5.03
C LYS A 49 -8.12 11.74 5.73
N GLY A 50 -8.42 11.68 7.03
CA GLY A 50 -8.95 12.84 7.77
C GLY A 50 -7.95 14.00 7.90
N PHE A 51 -6.65 13.71 8.00
CA PHE A 51 -5.60 14.74 7.98
C PHE A 51 -5.49 15.36 6.58
N ARG A 52 -5.42 14.53 5.53
CA ARG A 52 -5.33 14.99 4.14
C ARG A 52 -6.54 15.86 3.77
N GLU A 53 -7.75 15.43 4.10
CA GLU A 53 -8.98 16.18 3.83
C GLU A 53 -9.00 17.52 4.59
N ALA A 54 -8.53 17.55 5.84
CA ALA A 54 -8.43 18.79 6.61
C ALA A 54 -7.40 19.78 6.01
N VAL A 55 -6.26 19.30 5.50
CA VAL A 55 -5.28 20.14 4.77
C VAL A 55 -5.91 20.68 3.48
N GLU A 56 -6.63 19.84 2.75
CA GLU A 56 -7.23 20.20 1.46
C GLU A 56 -8.41 21.17 1.60
N SER A 57 -9.16 21.08 2.70
CA SER A 57 -10.30 21.96 2.99
C SER A 57 -9.90 23.35 3.49
N GLN A 58 -8.62 23.59 3.80
CA GLN A 58 -8.17 24.93 4.20
C GLN A 58 -8.44 25.93 3.07
N GLU A 59 -9.24 26.95 3.38
CA GLU A 59 -9.56 28.04 2.47
C GLU A 59 -8.31 28.89 2.20
N GLN A 60 -8.17 29.37 0.96
CA GLN A 60 -7.15 30.34 0.60
C GLN A 60 -7.66 31.73 1.00
N ASP A 61 -7.86 31.97 2.29
CA ASP A 61 -8.24 33.31 2.72
C ASP A 61 -7.08 34.26 2.42
N ASN A 62 -7.38 35.21 1.53
CA ASN A 62 -6.48 36.25 1.07
C ASN A 62 -5.99 37.07 2.27
N VAL A 63 -4.74 36.89 2.71
CA VAL A 63 -3.79 37.95 3.13
C VAL A 63 -2.36 37.42 3.38
N GLU A 64 -2.11 36.12 3.59
CA GLU A 64 -0.73 35.59 3.65
C GLU A 64 -0.54 34.31 2.81
N GLN A 65 0.08 34.45 1.64
CA GLN A 65 0.43 33.37 0.69
C GLN A 65 1.46 32.34 1.24
N ASN A 66 1.65 32.21 2.56
CA ASN A 66 2.84 31.59 3.11
C ASN A 66 2.66 30.71 4.37
N THR A 67 1.45 30.19 4.60
CA THR A 67 1.20 29.21 5.67
C THR A 67 1.84 27.85 5.37
N PHE A 68 2.16 27.09 6.42
CA PHE A 68 2.72 25.74 6.26
C PHE A 68 1.70 24.78 5.62
N ASP A 69 0.41 24.95 5.94
CA ASP A 69 -0.69 24.17 5.39
C ASP A 69 -0.77 24.25 3.86
N LEU A 70 -0.52 25.44 3.28
CA LEU A 70 -0.53 25.61 1.82
C LEU A 70 0.54 24.76 1.13
N GLN A 71 1.73 24.64 1.75
CA GLN A 71 2.81 23.81 1.20
C GLN A 71 2.45 22.31 1.27
N LEU A 72 1.82 21.87 2.36
CA LEU A 72 1.30 20.50 2.45
C LEU A 72 0.19 20.26 1.42
N LYS A 73 -0.72 21.20 1.22
CA LYS A 73 -1.78 21.13 0.21
C LYS A 73 -1.21 20.99 -1.20
N CYS A 74 -0.24 21.82 -1.58
CA CYS A 74 0.45 21.72 -2.87
C CYS A 74 1.18 20.38 -3.06
N LEU A 75 1.84 19.89 -2.00
CA LEU A 75 2.49 18.59 -2.01
C LEU A 75 1.48 17.46 -2.22
N PHE A 76 0.38 17.46 -1.48
CA PHE A 76 -0.67 16.43 -1.55
C PHE A 76 -1.36 16.41 -2.91
N GLU A 77 -1.65 17.57 -3.49
CA GLU A 77 -2.20 17.69 -4.85
C GLU A 77 -1.25 17.15 -5.92
N THR A 78 0.06 17.28 -5.71
CA THR A 78 1.07 16.70 -6.59
C THR A 78 1.15 15.18 -6.42
N LEU A 79 1.21 14.70 -5.18
CA LEU A 79 1.28 13.28 -4.82
C LEU A 79 0.08 12.47 -5.32
N LYS A 80 -1.09 13.07 -5.48
CA LYS A 80 -2.25 12.42 -6.13
C LYS A 80 -2.00 12.07 -7.60
N LYS A 81 -1.09 12.77 -8.28
CA LYS A 81 -0.93 12.72 -9.75
C LYS A 81 0.40 12.11 -10.18
N LYS A 82 1.46 12.29 -9.39
CA LYS A 82 2.82 11.87 -9.73
C LYS A 82 3.72 11.85 -8.49
N GLN A 83 4.93 11.30 -8.67
CA GLN A 83 6.01 11.46 -7.69
C GLN A 83 6.27 12.94 -7.41
N ALA A 84 6.51 13.29 -6.14
CA ALA A 84 6.62 14.67 -5.71
C ALA A 84 7.95 14.95 -5.00
N HIS A 85 8.39 16.21 -5.09
CA HIS A 85 9.54 16.73 -4.35
C HIS A 85 9.08 17.46 -3.10
N THR A 86 9.89 17.44 -2.04
CA THR A 86 9.54 18.02 -0.73
C THR A 86 10.25 19.34 -0.44
N LYS A 87 10.84 20.00 -1.45
CA LYS A 87 11.70 21.20 -1.29
C LYS A 87 11.04 22.32 -0.51
N ASP A 88 9.79 22.64 -0.81
CA ASP A 88 9.08 23.75 -0.16
C ASP A 88 8.73 23.40 1.30
N VAL A 89 8.39 22.14 1.57
CA VAL A 89 8.16 21.64 2.93
C VAL A 89 9.46 21.66 3.74
N THR A 90 10.57 21.18 3.19
CA THR A 90 11.88 21.22 3.87
C THR A 90 12.32 22.65 4.18
N SER A 91 12.11 23.57 3.25
CA SER A 91 12.39 25.01 3.44
C SER A 91 11.58 25.58 4.61
N LYS A 92 10.27 25.30 4.66
CA LYS A 92 9.41 25.77 5.76
C LYS A 92 9.68 25.13 7.11
N LEU A 93 10.23 23.92 7.12
CA LEU A 93 10.67 23.24 8.34
C LEU A 93 12.05 23.72 8.82
N GLY A 94 12.74 24.58 8.05
CA GLY A 94 14.09 25.05 8.34
C GLY A 94 15.16 23.98 8.13
N ILE A 95 14.91 23.01 7.25
CA ILE A 95 15.88 21.96 6.90
C ILE A 95 16.78 22.49 5.78
N GLU A 96 17.89 23.12 6.16
CA GLU A 96 18.87 23.65 5.20
C GLU A 96 19.82 22.55 4.69
N LYS A 97 20.18 21.61 5.56
CA LYS A 97 21.15 20.55 5.27
C LYS A 97 20.43 19.23 5.04
N VAL A 98 19.92 19.04 3.83
CA VAL A 98 19.16 17.83 3.43
C VAL A 98 19.98 16.53 3.45
N PHE A 99 21.31 16.61 3.64
CA PHE A 99 22.20 15.45 3.80
C PHE A 99 22.43 15.05 5.26
N GLU A 100 21.94 15.84 6.22
CA GLU A 100 21.94 15.47 7.64
C GLU A 100 20.70 14.64 7.96
N GLN A 101 20.88 13.57 8.74
CA GLN A 101 19.77 12.73 9.19
C GLN A 101 18.95 13.46 10.26
N GLY A 102 17.67 13.11 10.33
CA GLY A 102 16.73 13.61 11.32
C GLY A 102 15.88 12.49 11.90
N ASP A 103 15.21 12.77 13.01
CA ASP A 103 14.31 11.82 13.67
C ASP A 103 12.88 11.95 13.12
N ALA A 104 12.33 10.86 12.61
CA ALA A 104 10.95 10.83 12.12
C ALA A 104 9.93 11.26 13.19
N ALA A 105 10.14 10.94 14.47
CA ALA A 105 9.25 11.33 15.56
C ALA A 105 9.27 12.84 15.81
N GLU A 106 10.47 13.43 15.82
CA GLU A 106 10.65 14.89 15.95
C GLU A 106 9.92 15.63 14.82
N TYR A 107 10.12 15.20 13.57
CA TYR A 107 9.49 15.87 12.42
C TYR A 107 7.99 15.61 12.32
N PHE A 108 7.50 14.48 12.82
CA PHE A 108 6.06 14.22 12.98
C PHE A 108 5.41 15.26 13.91
N GLU A 109 5.94 15.45 15.12
CA GLU A 109 5.41 16.45 16.06
C GLU A 109 5.64 17.88 15.59
N LYS A 110 6.81 18.17 14.98
CA LYS A 110 7.13 19.49 14.43
C LYS A 110 6.14 19.88 13.33
N ILE A 111 5.74 18.96 12.45
CA ILE A 111 4.70 19.19 11.45
C ILE A 111 3.36 19.46 12.14
N LEU A 112 2.94 18.61 13.07
CA LEU A 112 1.67 18.78 13.79
C LEU A 112 1.58 20.11 14.56
N SER A 113 2.71 20.62 15.06
CA SER A 113 2.80 21.92 15.73
C SER A 113 2.73 23.14 14.80
N LYS A 114 2.99 22.95 13.50
CA LYS A 114 3.05 24.03 12.52
C LYS A 114 1.81 24.14 11.66
N VAL A 115 1.04 23.07 11.52
CA VAL A 115 -0.24 23.08 10.82
C VAL A 115 -1.32 23.75 11.69
N ASN A 116 -2.41 24.16 11.06
CA ASN A 116 -3.59 24.62 11.79
C ASN A 116 -4.03 23.57 12.85
N PRO A 117 -4.39 23.98 14.09
CA PRO A 117 -4.94 23.07 15.09
C PRO A 117 -6.07 22.17 14.58
N ASP A 118 -6.93 22.68 13.70
CA ASP A 118 -8.02 21.89 13.08
C ASP A 118 -7.53 20.76 12.17
N VAL A 119 -6.33 20.89 11.61
CA VAL A 119 -5.68 19.86 10.80
C VAL A 119 -5.02 18.81 11.70
N SER A 120 -4.34 19.25 12.76
CA SER A 120 -3.62 18.35 13.68
C SER A 120 -4.53 17.62 14.68
N LYS A 121 -5.76 18.10 14.92
CA LYS A 121 -6.66 17.59 15.98
C LYS A 121 -6.92 16.09 15.92
N ILE A 122 -6.91 15.48 14.73
CA ILE A 122 -7.15 14.03 14.57
C ILE A 122 -6.07 13.19 15.28
N PHE A 123 -4.86 13.72 15.40
CA PHE A 123 -3.74 13.08 16.13
C PHE A 123 -3.65 13.52 17.60
N GLN A 124 -4.42 14.52 18.02
CA GLN A 124 -4.28 15.10 19.36
C GLN A 124 -5.20 14.43 20.37
N GLY A 125 -4.61 13.92 21.45
CA GLY A 125 -5.33 13.47 22.64
C GLY A 125 -5.02 14.35 23.84
N HIS A 126 -5.60 14.05 24.99
CA HIS A 126 -5.27 14.69 26.27
C HIS A 126 -4.92 13.66 27.34
N LEU A 127 -3.78 13.87 28.00
CA LEU A 127 -3.35 13.13 29.17
C LEU A 127 -3.66 13.91 30.43
N LYS A 128 -4.09 13.18 31.46
CA LYS A 128 -4.22 13.69 32.82
C LYS A 128 -3.12 13.09 33.70
N HIS A 129 -2.30 13.94 34.29
CA HIS A 129 -1.27 13.59 35.25
C HIS A 129 -1.74 14.00 36.64
N THR A 130 -1.73 13.05 37.57
CA THR A 130 -2.14 13.28 38.96
C THR A 130 -1.01 12.84 39.89
N ALA A 131 -0.69 13.69 40.85
CA ALA A 131 0.18 13.39 41.98
C ALA A 131 -0.63 13.39 43.27
N THR A 132 -0.71 12.25 43.95
CA THR A 132 -1.48 12.10 45.20
C THR A 132 -0.54 11.73 46.34
N CYS A 133 -0.60 12.46 47.46
CA CYS A 133 0.19 12.15 48.65
C CYS A 133 -0.23 10.80 49.28
N SER A 134 0.76 10.00 49.66
CA SER A 134 0.53 8.66 50.20
C SER A 134 -0.01 8.64 51.63
N ILE A 135 0.13 9.74 52.39
CA ILE A 135 -0.44 9.87 53.75
C ILE A 135 -1.97 9.91 53.69
N SER A 136 -2.52 10.50 52.64
CA SER A 136 -3.96 10.63 52.45
C SER A 136 -4.28 10.71 50.97
N ASN A 137 -5.04 9.75 50.46
CA ASN A 137 -5.53 9.73 49.07
C ASN A 137 -6.41 10.94 48.68
N ARG A 138 -6.72 11.85 49.63
CA ARG A 138 -7.44 13.10 49.39
C ARG A 138 -6.53 14.31 49.15
N HIS A 139 -5.25 14.20 49.47
CA HIS A 139 -4.27 15.26 49.27
C HIS A 139 -3.71 15.13 47.84
N VAL A 140 -4.24 15.95 46.93
CA VAL A 140 -3.80 16.00 45.53
C VAL A 140 -2.77 17.12 45.42
N ASN A 141 -1.52 16.76 45.14
CA ASN A 141 -0.41 17.69 45.01
C ASN A 141 -0.40 18.36 43.62
N SER A 142 -0.80 17.63 42.58
CA SER A 142 -1.01 18.19 41.23
C SER A 142 -2.07 17.40 40.46
N ASP A 143 -2.79 18.09 39.59
CA ASP A 143 -3.83 17.50 38.75
C ASP A 143 -3.93 18.24 37.40
N GLU A 144 -3.03 17.92 36.48
CA GLU A 144 -2.84 18.65 35.23
C GLU A 144 -3.36 17.86 34.03
N VAL A 145 -3.99 18.55 33.09
CA VAL A 145 -4.42 17.99 31.81
C VAL A 145 -3.69 18.72 30.69
N GLY A 146 -3.05 17.96 29.79
CA GLY A 146 -2.28 18.53 28.69
C GLY A 146 -2.46 17.74 27.38
N PRO A 147 -2.31 18.40 26.22
CA PRO A 147 -2.41 17.74 24.93
C PRO A 147 -1.19 16.85 24.66
N PHE A 148 -1.37 15.82 23.85
CA PHE A 148 -0.28 14.98 23.33
C PHE A 148 -0.58 14.55 21.88
N TRP A 149 0.47 14.31 21.10
CA TRP A 149 0.38 13.65 19.79
C TRP A 149 0.96 12.24 19.79
N THR A 150 1.95 11.99 20.64
CA THR A 150 2.68 10.73 20.69
C THR A 150 2.71 10.19 22.11
N VAL A 151 2.51 8.88 22.27
CA VAL A 151 2.79 8.16 23.53
C VAL A 151 4.16 7.48 23.40
N PRO A 152 5.19 7.96 24.13
CA PRO A 152 6.52 7.39 24.04
C PRO A 152 6.65 6.18 24.97
N LEU A 153 6.75 4.99 24.38
CA LEU A 153 6.90 3.74 25.11
C LEU A 153 8.39 3.44 25.36
N SER A 154 8.74 3.33 26.64
CA SER A 154 10.09 2.93 27.07
C SER A 154 10.32 1.46 26.73
N MET A 155 11.43 1.16 26.08
CA MET A 155 11.87 -0.21 25.84
C MET A 155 12.96 -0.54 26.87
N GLU A 156 12.82 -1.69 27.53
CA GLU A 156 13.87 -2.23 28.40
C GLU A 156 14.62 -3.35 27.67
N ASP A 157 15.94 -3.37 27.78
CA ASP A 157 16.85 -4.27 27.04
C ASP A 157 16.80 -5.74 27.54
N ASN A 158 16.14 -6.01 28.66
CA ASN A 158 16.26 -7.30 29.36
C ASN A 158 15.40 -8.44 28.81
N ASN A 159 14.55 -8.19 27.81
CA ASN A 159 13.66 -9.21 27.24
C ASN A 159 14.03 -9.57 25.80
N TYR A 160 13.94 -10.85 25.48
CA TYR A 160 14.16 -11.38 24.11
C TYR A 160 13.20 -10.78 23.08
N TYR A 161 12.04 -10.29 23.53
CA TYR A 161 11.08 -9.55 22.73
C TYR A 161 10.35 -8.50 23.58
N TYR A 162 9.84 -7.46 22.94
CA TYR A 162 9.08 -6.38 23.55
C TYR A 162 7.64 -6.39 23.05
N SER A 163 6.66 -6.38 23.96
CA SER A 163 5.23 -6.31 23.62
C SER A 163 4.78 -4.84 23.61
N VAL A 164 4.26 -4.37 22.47
CA VAL A 164 3.66 -3.01 22.40
C VAL A 164 2.49 -2.87 23.35
N ARG A 165 1.71 -3.93 23.55
CA ARG A 165 0.58 -3.95 24.49
C ARG A 165 1.08 -3.71 25.93
N ASP A 166 2.08 -4.47 26.36
CA ASP A 166 2.64 -4.37 27.71
C ASP A 166 3.30 -3.02 27.91
N GLY A 167 4.02 -2.52 26.91
CA GLY A 167 4.61 -1.18 26.91
C GLY A 167 3.58 -0.07 27.07
N PHE A 168 2.47 -0.17 26.36
CA PHE A 168 1.35 0.77 26.46
C PHE A 168 0.70 0.72 27.86
N GLU A 169 0.44 -0.48 28.39
CA GLU A 169 -0.10 -0.64 29.75
C GLU A 169 0.86 -0.12 30.82
N ASN A 170 2.16 -0.38 30.67
CA ASN A 170 3.21 0.08 31.57
C ASN A 170 3.34 1.61 31.57
N PHE A 171 3.15 2.28 30.43
CA PHE A 171 3.17 3.75 30.36
C PHE A 171 2.10 4.39 31.27
N PHE A 172 0.93 3.75 31.40
CA PHE A 172 -0.17 4.24 32.25
C PHE A 172 -0.21 3.61 33.65
N LYS A 173 0.75 2.75 33.97
CA LYS A 173 0.87 2.16 35.30
C LYS A 173 1.28 3.24 36.30
N SER A 174 0.55 3.35 37.40
CA SER A 174 0.90 4.28 38.47
C SER A 174 2.25 3.92 39.08
N SER A 175 3.06 4.93 39.40
CA SER A 175 4.35 4.77 40.08
C SER A 175 4.35 5.49 41.42
N THR A 176 5.24 5.10 42.32
CA THR A 176 5.42 5.75 43.62
C THR A 176 6.76 6.47 43.64
N VAL A 177 6.77 7.71 44.07
CA VAL A 177 7.99 8.45 44.39
C VAL A 177 8.16 8.52 45.90
N SER A 178 9.34 8.12 46.37
CA SER A 178 9.67 7.97 47.79
C SER A 178 11.17 8.23 48.03
N GLY A 179 11.56 8.28 49.31
CA GLY A 179 12.95 8.53 49.72
C GLY A 179 13.45 9.90 49.25
N ASP A 180 14.57 9.93 48.53
CA ASP A 180 15.16 11.18 48.05
C ASP A 180 14.27 11.92 47.02
N ASN A 181 13.33 11.20 46.39
CA ASN A 181 12.41 11.72 45.38
C ASN A 181 11.03 12.12 45.95
N GLN A 182 10.89 12.25 47.27
CA GLN A 182 9.64 12.70 47.90
C GLN A 182 9.17 14.06 47.36
N MET A 183 7.87 14.21 47.17
CA MET A 183 7.25 15.47 46.75
C MET A 183 6.76 16.26 47.95
N TYR A 184 6.79 17.59 47.83
CA TYR A 184 6.18 18.46 48.83
C TYR A 184 4.65 18.36 48.75
N CYS A 185 4.00 18.20 49.90
CA CYS A 185 2.55 18.17 50.02
C CYS A 185 2.10 19.37 50.88
N ASP A 186 1.38 20.31 50.28
CA ASP A 186 0.92 21.53 50.96
C ASP A 186 -0.04 21.24 52.12
N TYR A 187 -0.81 20.14 52.05
CA TYR A 187 -1.74 19.73 53.10
C TYR A 187 -1.03 19.12 54.32
N CYS A 188 0.10 18.44 54.09
CA CYS A 188 0.90 17.84 55.16
C CYS A 188 2.01 18.79 55.65
N ASP A 189 2.21 19.90 54.94
CA ASP A 189 3.29 20.88 55.15
C ASP A 189 4.67 20.23 55.25
N GLY A 190 4.98 19.36 54.28
CA GLY A 190 6.21 18.60 54.29
C GLY A 190 6.42 17.69 53.08
N LYS A 191 7.60 17.09 52.99
CA LYS A 191 7.92 16.08 51.97
C LYS A 191 7.29 14.74 52.33
N THR A 192 6.57 14.17 51.38
CA THR A 192 5.87 12.90 51.54
C THR A 192 6.09 12.02 50.33
N ASP A 193 6.00 10.72 50.55
CA ASP A 193 5.81 9.79 49.45
C ASP A 193 4.52 10.14 48.68
N ALA A 194 4.51 9.89 47.39
CA ALA A 194 3.37 10.19 46.55
C ALA A 194 3.22 9.20 45.40
N ILE A 195 1.98 9.04 44.94
CA ILE A 195 1.59 8.20 43.83
C ILE A 195 1.41 9.09 42.60
N LEU A 196 2.17 8.80 41.56
CA LEU A 196 2.04 9.41 40.24
C LEU A 196 1.17 8.52 39.35
N ALA A 197 0.13 9.08 38.77
CA ALA A 197 -0.74 8.40 37.83
C ALA A 197 -0.88 9.20 36.54
N CYS A 198 -0.92 8.50 35.40
CA CYS A 198 -1.22 9.06 34.10
C CYS A 198 -2.38 8.30 33.47
N LYS A 199 -3.29 9.01 32.81
CA LYS A 199 -4.36 8.40 32.01
C LYS A 199 -4.74 9.27 30.82
N ILE A 200 -5.20 8.64 29.75
CA ILE A 200 -5.86 9.35 28.65
C ILE A 200 -7.25 9.78 29.14
N VAL A 201 -7.57 11.07 28.99
CA VAL A 201 -8.92 11.61 29.27
C VAL A 201 -9.70 11.91 27.99
N HIS A 202 -8.98 12.28 26.93
CA HIS A 202 -9.54 12.42 25.59
C HIS A 202 -8.68 11.63 24.61
N PRO A 203 -9.16 10.46 24.13
CA PRO A 203 -8.41 9.62 23.19
C PRO A 203 -8.40 10.26 21.78
N PRO A 204 -7.25 10.31 21.10
CA PRO A 204 -7.17 10.83 19.73
C PRO A 204 -7.86 9.90 18.73
N GLU A 205 -8.28 10.42 17.58
CA GLU A 205 -8.80 9.56 16.51
C GLU A 205 -7.68 8.72 15.86
N ILE A 206 -6.46 9.26 15.81
CA ILE A 206 -5.24 8.53 15.49
C ILE A 206 -4.30 8.51 16.69
N LEU A 207 -4.09 7.34 17.29
CA LEU A 207 -3.13 7.13 18.36
C LEU A 207 -1.75 6.82 17.77
N THR A 208 -0.76 7.64 18.11
CA THR A 208 0.64 7.43 17.69
C THR A 208 1.48 6.95 18.87
N LEU A 209 2.18 5.82 18.68
CA LEU A 209 3.12 5.27 19.66
C LEU A 209 4.54 5.39 19.12
N LEU A 210 5.44 5.94 19.94
CA LEU A 210 6.87 6.00 19.66
C LEU A 210 7.59 4.95 20.51
N LEU A 211 8.35 4.06 19.85
CA LEU A 211 9.22 3.15 20.57
C LEU A 211 10.56 3.84 20.84
N LYS A 212 10.88 4.08 22.12
CA LYS A 212 12.14 4.69 22.56
C LYS A 212 13.29 3.69 22.42
N ARG A 213 13.70 3.41 21.18
CA ARG A 213 14.75 2.45 20.84
C ARG A 213 16.17 2.94 21.10
N PHE A 214 16.37 4.21 21.44
CA PHE A 214 17.71 4.74 21.66
C PHE A 214 17.89 5.07 23.12
N GLU A 215 18.86 4.42 23.75
CA GLU A 215 19.22 4.65 25.15
C GLU A 215 20.73 4.85 25.29
N PHE A 216 21.11 5.48 26.40
CA PHE A 216 22.52 5.70 26.71
C PHE A 216 23.09 4.49 27.44
N ASP A 217 23.97 3.74 26.79
CA ASP A 217 24.71 2.65 27.42
C ASP A 217 25.86 3.23 28.25
N TYR A 218 25.72 3.18 29.58
CA TYR A 218 26.72 3.68 30.52
C TYR A 218 28.03 2.89 30.50
N ASN A 219 28.02 1.61 30.08
CA ASN A 219 29.26 0.82 29.96
C ASN A 219 30.06 1.25 28.74
N ARG A 220 29.37 1.54 27.63
CA ARG A 220 29.99 2.01 26.37
C ARG A 220 30.19 3.52 26.32
N MET A 221 29.58 4.26 27.23
CA MET A 221 29.53 5.73 27.23
C MET A 221 29.03 6.29 25.89
N SER A 222 28.02 5.64 25.31
CA SER A 222 27.50 5.98 23.98
C SER A 222 26.03 5.59 23.86
N TYR A 223 25.28 6.31 23.01
CA TYR A 223 23.93 5.89 22.66
C TYR A 223 23.94 4.64 21.77
N VAL A 224 23.09 3.68 22.13
CA VAL A 224 22.89 2.42 21.40
C VAL A 224 21.43 2.28 20.98
N LYS A 225 21.20 1.51 19.92
CA LYS A 225 19.85 1.12 19.51
C LYS A 225 19.49 -0.21 20.16
N ILE A 226 18.30 -0.28 20.76
CA ILE A 226 17.69 -1.50 21.27
C ILE A 226 17.17 -2.30 20.07
N GLU A 227 17.87 -3.40 19.78
CA GLU A 227 17.59 -4.31 18.66
C GLU A 227 16.54 -5.39 19.01
N SER A 228 15.97 -5.32 20.22
CA SER A 228 14.93 -6.25 20.68
C SER A 228 13.76 -6.29 19.69
N CYS A 229 13.33 -7.51 19.42
CA CYS A 229 12.24 -7.76 18.50
C CYS A 229 10.92 -7.30 19.11
N VAL A 230 10.08 -6.58 18.36
CA VAL A 230 8.85 -6.00 18.88
C VAL A 230 7.64 -6.73 18.34
N GLU A 231 6.80 -7.23 19.24
CA GLU A 231 5.47 -7.77 18.93
C GLU A 231 4.47 -6.61 18.81
N VAL A 232 3.98 -6.41 17.58
CA VAL A 232 3.01 -5.35 17.27
C VAL A 232 1.62 -5.96 17.12
N PRO A 233 0.66 -5.67 18.02
CA PRO A 233 -0.69 -6.18 17.90
C PRO A 233 -1.44 -5.44 16.79
N HIS A 234 -2.23 -6.17 15.98
CA HIS A 234 -3.09 -5.55 14.97
C HIS A 234 -4.16 -4.65 15.59
N THR A 235 -4.73 -5.08 16.72
CA THR A 235 -5.71 -4.32 17.49
C THR A 235 -5.15 -4.01 18.88
N LEU A 236 -5.12 -2.74 19.24
CA LEU A 236 -4.80 -2.28 20.58
C LEU A 236 -6.10 -1.94 21.30
N GLN A 237 -6.41 -2.69 22.35
CA GLN A 237 -7.60 -2.46 23.16
C GLN A 237 -7.25 -1.52 24.30
N THR A 238 -8.03 -0.45 24.46
CA THR A 238 -7.92 0.45 25.61
C THR A 238 -9.19 0.38 26.45
N LYS A 239 -9.22 1.07 27.59
CA LYS A 239 -10.43 1.11 28.43
C LYS A 239 -11.61 1.80 27.75
N ASP A 240 -11.34 2.76 26.86
CA ASP A 240 -12.34 3.67 26.31
C ASP A 240 -12.68 3.37 24.83
N CYS A 241 -11.74 2.80 24.08
CA CYS A 241 -11.93 2.46 22.67
C CYS A 241 -10.90 1.44 22.16
N ASP A 242 -11.27 0.76 21.08
CA ASP A 242 -10.36 -0.11 20.34
C ASP A 242 -9.68 0.67 19.22
N TYR A 243 -8.48 0.25 18.88
CA TYR A 243 -7.62 0.88 17.88
C TYR A 243 -7.08 -0.17 16.92
N GLU A 244 -7.20 0.06 15.61
CA GLU A 244 -6.68 -0.80 14.55
C GLU A 244 -5.40 -0.22 13.94
N LEU A 245 -4.34 -1.02 13.84
CA LEU A 245 -3.07 -0.63 13.24
C LEU A 245 -3.27 -0.37 11.74
N TYR A 246 -2.85 0.81 11.28
CA TYR A 246 -2.93 1.14 9.84
C TYR A 246 -1.64 1.75 9.29
N ALA A 247 -0.71 2.22 10.12
CA ALA A 247 0.61 2.65 9.64
C ALA A 247 1.73 2.28 10.61
N VAL A 248 2.89 1.98 10.03
CA VAL A 248 4.13 1.65 10.71
C VAL A 248 5.25 2.43 10.02
N VAL A 249 6.06 3.15 10.79
CA VAL A 249 7.33 3.70 10.29
C VAL A 249 8.45 2.83 10.84
N ASP A 250 9.21 2.23 9.93
CA ASP A 250 10.39 1.43 10.24
C ASP A 250 11.65 2.30 10.20
N HIS A 251 12.63 1.99 11.05
CA HIS A 251 13.98 2.52 11.03
C HIS A 251 15.02 1.39 11.08
N VAL A 252 15.79 1.27 10.01
CA VAL A 252 16.94 0.35 9.92
C VAL A 252 18.23 1.14 10.05
N GLY A 253 19.21 0.59 10.78
CA GLY A 253 20.47 1.27 11.06
C GLY A 253 20.55 1.79 12.50
N SER A 254 21.43 2.76 12.72
CA SER A 254 21.87 3.26 14.03
C SER A 254 21.48 4.73 14.25
N LEU A 255 21.75 5.26 15.45
CA LEU A 255 21.51 6.68 15.75
C LEU A 255 22.30 7.63 14.83
N ARG A 256 23.47 7.21 14.34
CA ARG A 256 24.36 8.05 13.51
C ARG A 256 24.02 7.98 12.02
N GLY A 257 23.12 7.08 11.64
CA GLY A 257 22.87 6.75 10.25
C GLY A 257 21.96 5.55 10.12
N GLY A 258 20.84 5.74 9.42
CA GLY A 258 19.89 4.72 9.07
C GLY A 258 19.00 5.12 7.90
N HIS A 259 17.94 4.33 7.68
CA HIS A 259 16.95 4.54 6.65
C HIS A 259 15.55 4.33 7.20
N TYR A 260 14.66 5.25 6.88
CA TYR A 260 13.26 5.20 7.28
C TYR A 260 12.38 4.79 6.10
N THR A 261 11.43 3.90 6.36
CA THR A 261 10.39 3.54 5.40
C THR A 261 9.02 3.51 6.10
N ALA A 262 7.94 3.68 5.35
CA ALA A 262 6.59 3.61 5.89
C ALA A 262 5.80 2.45 5.28
N LYS A 263 5.13 1.66 6.11
CA LYS A 263 4.14 0.66 5.71
C LYS A 263 2.77 1.19 6.09
N ILE A 264 1.88 1.37 5.12
CA ILE A 264 0.58 2.02 5.36
C ILE A 264 -0.54 1.23 4.68
N LYS A 265 -1.58 0.92 5.44
CA LYS A 265 -2.84 0.32 4.96
C LYS A 265 -3.68 1.42 4.32
N SER A 266 -3.96 1.29 3.04
CA SER A 266 -4.76 2.26 2.30
C SER A 266 -6.21 2.28 2.80
N TYR A 267 -6.76 3.47 3.00
CA TYR A 267 -8.18 3.65 3.31
C TYR A 267 -9.10 3.32 2.12
N GLN A 268 -8.58 3.30 0.87
CA GLN A 268 -9.39 3.12 -0.35
C GLN A 268 -9.68 1.65 -0.63
N ASN A 269 -8.67 0.80 -0.51
CA ASN A 269 -8.77 -0.62 -0.86
C ASN A 269 -8.34 -1.57 0.27
N HIS A 270 -7.98 -1.04 1.45
CA HIS A 270 -7.55 -1.79 2.63
C HIS A 270 -6.30 -2.67 2.43
N ASN A 271 -5.57 -2.47 1.34
CA ASN A 271 -4.30 -3.13 1.10
C ASN A 271 -3.15 -2.36 1.75
N TRP A 272 -2.13 -3.09 2.21
CA TRP A 272 -0.88 -2.51 2.69
C TRP A 272 0.00 -2.08 1.53
N TYR A 273 0.73 -0.99 1.71
CA TYR A 273 1.74 -0.49 0.77
C TYR A 273 2.99 -0.12 1.54
N VAL A 274 4.16 -0.38 0.94
CA VAL A 274 5.46 0.06 1.43
C VAL A 274 5.89 1.28 0.63
N PHE A 275 6.16 2.37 1.33
CA PHE A 275 6.65 3.63 0.82
C PHE A 275 8.12 3.77 1.21
N ASP A 276 8.98 3.67 0.21
CA ASP A 276 10.43 3.79 0.31
C ASP A 276 10.89 4.88 -0.66
N ASP A 277 10.86 6.12 -0.17
CA ASP A 277 11.08 7.33 -0.97
C ASP A 277 10.22 7.32 -2.25
N THR A 278 10.84 7.28 -3.44
CA THR A 278 10.14 7.29 -4.73
C THR A 278 9.48 5.97 -5.07
N TYR A 279 9.90 4.88 -4.41
CA TYR A 279 9.48 3.53 -4.70
C TYR A 279 8.30 3.15 -3.81
N VAL A 280 7.16 2.87 -4.44
CA VAL A 280 5.96 2.41 -3.75
C VAL A 280 5.60 1.04 -4.27
N ARG A 281 5.43 0.08 -3.37
CA ARG A 281 5.07 -1.30 -3.73
C ARG A 281 4.03 -1.86 -2.79
N GLN A 282 3.22 -2.78 -3.31
CA GLN A 282 2.40 -3.64 -2.46
C GLN A 282 3.30 -4.78 -1.93
N PRO A 283 3.35 -5.04 -0.62
CA PRO A 283 4.04 -6.21 -0.09
C PRO A 283 3.34 -7.48 -0.56
N ASN A 284 4.12 -8.57 -0.68
CA ASN A 284 3.60 -9.89 -1.04
C ASN A 284 2.50 -10.31 -0.02
N PRO A 285 1.34 -10.87 -0.44
CA PRO A 285 0.29 -11.30 0.48
C PRO A 285 0.77 -12.17 1.65
N GLN A 286 1.81 -12.98 1.45
CA GLN A 286 2.44 -13.75 2.53
C GLN A 286 3.06 -12.82 3.59
N SER A 287 3.82 -11.81 3.18
CA SER A 287 4.35 -10.77 4.07
C SER A 287 3.26 -9.94 4.78
N ILE A 288 2.05 -9.84 4.22
CA ILE A 288 0.91 -9.17 4.89
C ILE A 288 0.30 -10.06 5.99
N SER A 289 0.20 -11.37 5.74
CA SER A 289 -0.29 -12.33 6.76
C SER A 289 0.63 -12.40 7.99
N HIS A 290 1.93 -12.14 7.79
CA HIS A 290 2.89 -12.04 8.86
C HIS A 290 2.73 -10.73 9.68
N MET A 291 2.24 -9.62 9.10
CA MET A 291 1.99 -8.36 9.84
C MET A 291 0.93 -8.44 10.95
N ASN A 292 0.12 -9.50 11.00
CA ASN A 292 -1.01 -9.62 11.93
C ASN A 292 -0.63 -10.03 13.37
N ASN A 293 0.62 -10.46 13.61
CA ASN A 293 1.23 -10.71 14.93
C ASN A 293 2.76 -10.76 14.78
N GLU A 294 3.31 -9.72 14.14
CA GLU A 294 4.70 -9.75 13.69
C GLU A 294 5.67 -9.25 14.76
N ARG A 295 6.80 -9.95 14.79
CA ARG A 295 8.02 -9.62 15.52
C ARG A 295 8.90 -8.79 14.59
N SER A 296 9.01 -7.48 14.83
CA SER A 296 9.82 -6.56 14.03
C SER A 296 10.95 -5.91 14.82
N GLN A 297 12.15 -5.92 14.26
CA GLN A 297 13.32 -5.23 14.82
C GLN A 297 13.43 -3.77 14.34
N SER A 298 12.69 -3.40 13.29
CA SER A 298 12.80 -2.08 12.66
C SER A 298 11.71 -1.10 13.08
N VAL A 299 10.58 -1.56 13.62
CA VAL A 299 9.43 -0.69 13.96
C VAL A 299 9.88 0.47 14.86
N TYR A 300 9.56 1.69 14.48
CA TYR A 300 9.95 2.90 15.22
C TYR A 300 8.74 3.73 15.66
N LEU A 301 7.83 4.03 14.73
CA LEU A 301 6.53 4.63 15.02
C LEU A 301 5.40 3.67 14.62
N LEU A 302 4.34 3.67 15.42
CA LEU A 302 3.11 2.94 15.16
C LEU A 302 1.94 3.91 15.19
N MET A 303 1.08 3.87 14.19
CA MET A 303 -0.13 4.66 14.16
C MET A 303 -1.34 3.72 14.09
N TYR A 304 -2.19 3.86 15.09
CA TYR A 304 -3.45 3.16 15.17
C TYR A 304 -4.60 4.12 14.95
N LYS A 305 -5.60 3.70 14.18
CA LYS A 305 -6.83 4.44 13.97
C LYS A 305 -7.88 3.90 14.93
N LYS A 306 -8.61 4.79 15.58
CA LYS A 306 -9.72 4.43 16.45
C LYS A 306 -10.75 3.64 15.66
N SER A 307 -11.12 2.47 16.18
CA SER A 307 -12.18 1.65 15.64
C SER A 307 -13.50 2.33 15.97
N HIS A 308 -14.10 3.01 15.00
CA HIS A 308 -15.53 3.27 15.07
C HIS A 308 -16.23 1.92 15.11
N ALA A 309 -17.29 1.80 15.92
CA ALA A 309 -18.07 0.57 16.07
C ALA A 309 -18.28 -0.08 14.69
N PRO A 310 -17.98 -1.38 14.51
CA PRO A 310 -17.95 -2.04 13.21
C PRO A 310 -19.23 -2.02 12.38
N ASP A 311 -20.38 -1.54 12.88
CA ASP A 311 -21.64 -1.89 12.25
C ASP A 311 -22.11 -0.88 11.18
N GLU A 312 -22.19 0.42 11.43
CA GLU A 312 -22.89 1.30 10.47
C GLU A 312 -22.09 1.58 9.19
N LEU A 313 -20.82 2.01 9.29
CA LEU A 313 -20.00 2.36 8.12
C LEU A 313 -19.47 1.12 7.39
N ARG A 314 -19.19 0.04 8.12
CA ARG A 314 -18.66 -1.21 7.54
C ARG A 314 -19.77 -1.99 6.83
N GLU A 315 -21.01 -1.97 7.35
CA GLU A 315 -22.17 -2.51 6.62
C GLU A 315 -22.48 -1.70 5.36
N GLU A 316 -22.42 -0.37 5.41
CA GLU A 316 -22.63 0.46 4.22
C GLU A 316 -21.56 0.23 3.16
N GLU A 317 -20.27 0.17 3.55
CA GLU A 317 -19.17 -0.10 2.63
C GLU A 317 -19.21 -1.54 2.08
N MET A 318 -19.57 -2.54 2.90
CA MET A 318 -19.74 -3.92 2.43
C MET A 318 -20.95 -4.05 1.51
N LYS A 319 -22.10 -3.44 1.84
CA LYS A 319 -23.28 -3.43 0.96
C LYS A 319 -22.96 -2.80 -0.38
N LYS A 320 -22.24 -1.67 -0.39
CA LYS A 320 -21.82 -1.01 -1.63
C LYS A 320 -20.90 -1.88 -2.48
N LYS A 321 -19.92 -2.56 -1.86
CA LYS A 321 -19.04 -3.50 -2.58
C LYS A 321 -19.79 -4.74 -3.08
N GLU A 322 -20.75 -5.26 -2.32
CA GLU A 322 -21.61 -6.36 -2.77
C GLU A 322 -22.50 -5.95 -3.94
N GLU A 323 -23.03 -4.73 -3.94
CA GLU A 323 -23.81 -4.17 -5.05
C GLU A 323 -22.94 -3.96 -6.31
N GLU A 324 -21.73 -3.41 -6.16
CA GLU A 324 -20.76 -3.26 -7.25
C GLU A 324 -20.35 -4.61 -7.84
N LEU A 325 -20.10 -5.61 -6.99
CA LEU A 325 -19.76 -6.97 -7.41
C LEU A 325 -20.92 -7.64 -8.15
N LYS A 326 -22.16 -7.51 -7.67
CA LYS A 326 -23.35 -8.02 -8.36
C LYS A 326 -23.54 -7.37 -9.73
N CYS A 327 -23.33 -6.06 -9.83
CA CYS A 327 -23.43 -5.34 -11.09
C CYS A 327 -22.39 -5.85 -12.11
N MET A 328 -21.13 -6.04 -11.66
CA MET A 328 -20.08 -6.63 -12.49
C MET A 328 -20.39 -8.08 -12.92
N GLU A 329 -20.93 -8.91 -12.02
CA GLU A 329 -21.31 -10.29 -12.36
C GLU A 329 -22.45 -10.34 -13.40
N GLU A 330 -23.40 -9.42 -13.33
CA GLU A 330 -24.47 -9.30 -14.33
C GLU A 330 -23.95 -8.84 -15.70
N GLU A 331 -23.01 -7.88 -15.71
CA GLU A 331 -22.33 -7.47 -16.95
C GLU A 331 -21.51 -8.61 -17.55
N TRP A 332 -20.77 -9.37 -16.72
CA TRP A 332 -20.02 -10.53 -17.19
C TRP A 332 -20.92 -11.60 -17.81
N LYS A 333 -22.08 -11.89 -17.20
CA LYS A 333 -23.04 -12.84 -17.78
C LYS A 333 -23.58 -12.40 -19.14
N LYS A 334 -23.77 -11.09 -19.35
CA LYS A 334 -24.17 -10.56 -20.67
C LYS A 334 -23.07 -10.79 -21.70
N ILE A 335 -21.81 -10.50 -21.33
CA ILE A 335 -20.65 -10.71 -22.21
C ILE A 335 -20.49 -12.20 -22.55
N GLU A 336 -20.65 -13.11 -21.57
CA GLU A 336 -20.58 -14.55 -21.80
C GLU A 336 -21.66 -15.03 -22.79
N GLU A 337 -22.89 -14.51 -22.66
CA GLU A 337 -23.99 -14.86 -23.55
C GLU A 337 -23.77 -14.31 -24.97
N GLU A 338 -23.28 -13.07 -25.10
CA GLU A 338 -22.90 -12.50 -26.40
C GLU A 338 -21.79 -13.31 -27.08
N LEU A 339 -20.77 -13.71 -26.33
CA LEU A 339 -19.70 -14.59 -26.81
C LEU A 339 -20.24 -15.97 -27.23
N ARG A 340 -21.21 -16.52 -26.49
CA ARG A 340 -21.87 -17.78 -26.85
C ARG A 340 -22.61 -17.67 -28.18
N ILE A 341 -23.38 -16.60 -28.39
CA ILE A 341 -24.12 -16.33 -29.62
C ILE A 341 -23.13 -16.17 -30.80
N LEU A 342 -22.10 -15.34 -30.64
CA LEU A 342 -21.06 -15.14 -31.66
C LEU A 342 -20.37 -16.44 -32.06
N ASN A 343 -20.10 -17.33 -31.09
CA ASN A 343 -19.49 -18.62 -31.37
C ASN A 343 -20.44 -19.57 -32.13
N GLU A 344 -21.74 -19.53 -31.85
CA GLU A 344 -22.74 -20.28 -32.61
C GLU A 344 -22.90 -19.76 -34.05
N GLU A 345 -22.90 -18.44 -34.24
CA GLU A 345 -22.93 -17.82 -35.56
C GLU A 345 -21.67 -18.15 -36.36
N TRP A 346 -20.49 -18.07 -35.73
CA TRP A 346 -19.24 -18.46 -36.36
C TRP A 346 -19.25 -19.93 -36.81
N LYS A 347 -19.79 -20.84 -35.98
CA LYS A 347 -19.96 -22.26 -36.35
C LYS A 347 -20.88 -22.44 -37.56
N LYS A 348 -22.02 -21.73 -37.60
CA LYS A 348 -22.94 -21.76 -38.76
C LYS A 348 -22.25 -21.26 -40.02
N MET A 349 -21.57 -20.11 -39.92
CA MET A 349 -20.83 -19.51 -41.03
C MET A 349 -19.72 -20.44 -41.53
N LYS A 350 -19.02 -21.13 -40.63
CA LYS A 350 -18.00 -22.13 -40.98
C LYS A 350 -18.58 -23.32 -41.74
N GLU A 351 -19.74 -23.85 -41.32
CA GLU A 351 -20.42 -24.94 -42.02
C GLU A 351 -20.98 -24.50 -43.38
N GLU A 352 -21.48 -23.28 -43.49
CA GLU A 352 -21.93 -22.71 -44.76
C GLU A 352 -20.76 -22.52 -45.74
N LEU A 353 -19.62 -22.01 -45.25
CA LEU A 353 -18.40 -21.89 -46.03
C LEU A 353 -17.94 -23.26 -46.56
N LYS A 354 -17.94 -24.30 -45.70
CA LYS A 354 -17.64 -25.68 -46.12
C LYS A 354 -18.58 -26.18 -47.21
N ARG A 355 -19.89 -25.88 -47.10
CA ARG A 355 -20.87 -26.26 -48.13
C ARG A 355 -20.60 -25.56 -49.45
N ILE A 356 -20.32 -24.26 -49.43
CA ILE A 356 -20.00 -23.48 -50.64
C ILE A 356 -18.76 -24.07 -51.31
N ILE A 357 -17.68 -24.27 -50.56
CA ILE A 357 -16.44 -24.87 -51.06
C ILE A 357 -16.72 -26.24 -51.69
N ASN A 358 -17.49 -27.10 -51.02
CA ASN A 358 -17.82 -28.43 -51.54
C ASN A 358 -18.61 -28.36 -52.86
N VAL A 359 -19.63 -27.49 -52.94
CA VAL A 359 -20.42 -27.29 -54.17
C VAL A 359 -19.54 -26.76 -55.31
N GLU A 360 -18.66 -25.81 -55.03
CA GLU A 360 -17.77 -25.22 -56.03
C GLU A 360 -16.71 -26.20 -56.52
N SER A 361 -16.13 -26.98 -55.60
CA SER A 361 -15.25 -28.11 -55.91
C SER A 361 -15.94 -29.16 -56.77
N ARG A 362 -17.20 -29.52 -56.47
CA ARG A 362 -18.01 -30.45 -57.29
C ARG A 362 -18.31 -29.89 -58.67
N ARG A 363 -18.65 -28.60 -58.78
CA ARG A 363 -18.86 -27.93 -60.07
C ARG A 363 -17.60 -27.94 -60.92
N ARG A 364 -16.43 -27.68 -60.33
CA ARG A 364 -15.13 -27.76 -61.03
C ARG A 364 -14.83 -29.18 -61.47
N ALA A 365 -15.08 -30.19 -60.64
CA ALA A 365 -14.89 -31.60 -60.97
C ALA A 365 -15.77 -32.04 -62.15
N LEU A 366 -17.07 -31.71 -62.14
CA LEU A 366 -17.98 -32.02 -63.25
C LEU A 366 -17.59 -31.32 -64.55
N LYS A 367 -17.06 -30.10 -64.47
CA LYS A 367 -16.54 -29.37 -65.64
C LYS A 367 -15.30 -30.05 -66.21
N LEU A 368 -14.39 -30.50 -65.35
CA LEU A 368 -13.21 -31.29 -65.72
C LEU A 368 -13.58 -32.66 -66.30
N GLU A 369 -14.60 -33.32 -65.73
CA GLU A 369 -15.09 -34.61 -66.22
C GLU A 369 -15.75 -34.47 -67.59
N ARG A 370 -16.52 -33.40 -67.82
CA ARG A 370 -17.06 -33.08 -69.16
C ARG A 370 -15.94 -32.81 -70.18
N ILE A 371 -14.94 -32.01 -69.80
CA ILE A 371 -13.75 -31.76 -70.66
C ILE A 371 -13.02 -33.08 -70.96
N TYR A 372 -12.88 -33.96 -69.97
CA TYR A 372 -12.24 -35.27 -70.13
C TYR A 372 -13.04 -36.20 -71.05
N VAL A 373 -14.36 -36.22 -70.96
CA VAL A 373 -15.24 -37.00 -71.84
C VAL A 373 -15.19 -36.45 -73.28
N GLU A 374 -15.25 -35.13 -73.46
CA GLU A 374 -15.10 -34.48 -74.77
C GLU A 374 -13.72 -34.80 -75.39
N PHE A 375 -12.65 -34.75 -74.59
CA PHE A 375 -11.29 -35.12 -74.98
C PHE A 375 -11.20 -36.59 -75.40
N LYS A 376 -11.76 -37.51 -74.60
CA LYS A 376 -11.78 -38.95 -74.88
C LYS A 376 -12.57 -39.30 -76.14
N THR A 377 -13.71 -38.63 -76.36
CA THR A 377 -14.54 -38.80 -77.56
C THR A 377 -13.84 -38.27 -78.82
N CYS A 378 -13.03 -37.21 -78.68
CA CYS A 378 -12.19 -36.69 -79.76
C CYS A 378 -11.05 -37.66 -80.13
N VAL A 379 -10.42 -38.28 -79.12
CA VAL A 379 -9.36 -39.29 -79.27
C VAL A 379 -9.90 -40.59 -79.88
N ASP A 380 -11.09 -41.04 -79.46
CA ASP A 380 -11.71 -42.29 -79.94
C ASP A 380 -12.24 -42.16 -81.38
N ASN A 381 -12.66 -40.96 -81.81
CA ASN A 381 -13.17 -40.73 -83.18
C ASN A 381 -12.06 -40.43 -84.21
N ASN A 382 -10.89 -39.95 -83.79
CA ASN A 382 -9.78 -39.64 -84.70
C ASN A 382 -8.53 -40.44 -84.29
N GLY A 383 -8.55 -41.73 -84.61
CA GLY A 383 -7.42 -42.63 -84.37
C GLY A 383 -6.21 -42.28 -85.24
N ARG A 384 -5.37 -41.34 -84.78
CA ARG A 384 -3.89 -41.43 -84.61
C ARG A 384 -3.23 -40.04 -84.51
N ALA A 385 -2.25 -40.01 -83.60
CA ALA A 385 -1.15 -39.05 -83.42
C ALA A 385 -1.51 -37.65 -82.89
N VAL A 386 -1.25 -37.44 -81.59
CA VAL A 386 -0.87 -36.12 -81.06
C VAL A 386 0.25 -36.33 -80.04
N ASP A 387 1.49 -36.26 -80.52
CA ASP A 387 2.74 -36.21 -79.73
C ASP A 387 3.01 -34.81 -79.16
N ASP A 388 2.01 -33.94 -79.06
CA ASP A 388 2.10 -32.64 -78.38
C ASP A 388 1.04 -32.56 -77.30
N ILE A 389 1.45 -32.86 -76.07
CA ILE A 389 0.71 -32.59 -74.84
C ILE A 389 0.91 -31.11 -74.49
N PRO A 390 -0.10 -30.21 -74.51
CA PRO A 390 0.12 -28.82 -74.13
C PRO A 390 -0.57 -28.50 -72.79
N GLN A 391 0.27 -28.16 -71.78
CA GLN A 391 0.03 -27.32 -70.59
C GLN A 391 -1.16 -27.59 -69.64
N GLN A 392 -2.33 -28.06 -70.10
CA GLN A 392 -3.58 -28.09 -69.34
C GLN A 392 -3.67 -29.24 -68.32
N LEU A 393 -2.99 -30.36 -68.58
CA LEU A 393 -2.89 -31.49 -67.64
C LEU A 393 -1.95 -31.19 -66.46
N MET A 394 -0.85 -30.45 -66.71
CA MET A 394 0.05 -29.97 -65.65
C MET A 394 -0.67 -29.00 -64.73
N THR A 395 -1.41 -28.03 -65.28
CA THR A 395 -2.23 -27.13 -64.48
C THR A 395 -3.27 -27.87 -63.65
N THR A 396 -3.88 -28.95 -64.16
CA THR A 396 -4.90 -29.71 -63.40
C THR A 396 -4.32 -30.39 -62.17
N ARG A 397 -3.09 -30.93 -62.27
CA ARG A 397 -2.41 -31.60 -61.16
C ARG A 397 -1.90 -30.59 -60.12
N GLU A 398 -1.45 -29.42 -60.57
CA GLU A 398 -1.09 -28.29 -59.69
C GLU A 398 -2.31 -27.69 -58.99
N THR A 399 -3.46 -27.60 -59.69
CA THR A 399 -4.71 -27.10 -59.10
C THR A 399 -5.24 -28.07 -58.04
N MET A 400 -5.14 -29.39 -58.24
CA MET A 400 -5.51 -30.39 -57.22
C MET A 400 -4.60 -30.32 -55.98
N LYS A 401 -3.28 -30.11 -56.16
CA LYS A 401 -2.35 -29.89 -55.05
C LYS A 401 -2.67 -28.63 -54.25
N MET A 402 -2.99 -27.52 -54.93
CA MET A 402 -3.40 -26.28 -54.27
C MET A 402 -4.70 -26.44 -53.46
N ILE A 403 -5.66 -27.25 -53.94
CA ILE A 403 -6.89 -27.54 -53.21
C ILE A 403 -6.60 -28.37 -51.95
N GLU A 404 -5.75 -29.38 -52.03
CA GLU A 404 -5.34 -30.18 -50.86
C GLU A 404 -4.56 -29.36 -49.81
N GLU A 405 -3.73 -28.40 -50.24
CA GLU A 405 -3.00 -27.50 -49.35
C GLU A 405 -3.92 -26.49 -48.64
N GLU A 406 -4.91 -25.94 -49.34
CA GLU A 406 -5.86 -25.00 -48.74
C GLU A 406 -6.87 -25.72 -47.81
N GLU A 407 -7.25 -26.97 -48.10
CA GLU A 407 -8.03 -27.81 -47.18
C GLU A 407 -7.25 -28.12 -45.88
N LYS A 408 -5.93 -28.32 -45.96
CA LYS A 408 -5.07 -28.47 -44.76
C LYS A 408 -4.96 -27.16 -43.98
N ARG A 409 -4.90 -26.02 -44.66
CA ARG A 409 -4.82 -24.69 -44.02
C ARG A 409 -6.12 -24.36 -43.28
N ILE A 410 -7.27 -24.60 -43.89
CA ILE A 410 -8.61 -24.37 -43.29
C ILE A 410 -8.86 -25.29 -42.07
N ASN A 411 -8.38 -26.53 -42.12
CA ASN A 411 -8.50 -27.48 -41.00
C ASN A 411 -7.45 -27.24 -39.88
N GLY A 412 -6.38 -26.49 -40.16
CA GLY A 412 -5.33 -26.14 -39.20
C GLY A 412 -5.65 -24.95 -38.28
N VAL A 413 -6.61 -24.08 -38.63
CA VAL A 413 -6.93 -22.84 -37.88
C VAL A 413 -7.79 -23.11 -36.62
N GLY A 414 -7.95 -24.36 -36.20
CA GLY A 414 -8.75 -24.74 -35.02
C GLY A 414 -7.98 -24.94 -33.71
N ARG A 415 -6.69 -24.58 -33.65
CA ARG A 415 -5.88 -24.65 -32.42
C ARG A 415 -5.07 -23.36 -32.22
N VAL A 416 -5.71 -22.34 -31.66
CA VAL A 416 -5.07 -21.34 -30.79
C VAL A 416 -6.09 -21.02 -29.69
#